data_AF-A1U980-F1
#
_entry.id   AF-A1U980-F1
#
_cell.length_a   1.000
_cell.length_b   1.000
_cell.length_c   1.000
_cell.angle_alpha   90.00
_cell.angle_beta   90.00
_cell.angle_gamma   90.00
#
_symmetry.space_group_name_H-M   'P 1'
#
loop_
_entity.id
_entity.type
_entity.pdbx_description
1 polymer ?
#
loop_
_entity_poly.entity_id
_entity_poly.type
_entity_poly.pdbx_seq_one_letter_code
_entity_poly.pdbx_strand_id
1 'polypeptide(L)'
;MTLTSDARGTRRDAATAATRPLTAASRRASIDDRPVEFWSTAAIRDALETDDLTVWQRIVTAIKRDPYGRTARQVEEVLEKAKPYGVSKALAEVLVRTREQMAAAERAEVGHHVQLLLNRSGLGAPEFASRIGVGVDEFQSYIDGEVSPSASLMIRMGRLSERFAKIRAQRANNPR
;
A
#
# COMPACT_ATOMS: atom_id res chain seq x y z
N MET A 1 -11.22 -20.54 -95.11
CA MET A 1 -10.36 -19.38 -94.81
C MET A 1 -10.47 -19.09 -93.32
N THR A 2 -9.33 -19.20 -92.64
CA THR A 2 -8.93 -18.59 -91.35
C THR A 2 -9.95 -18.45 -90.22
N LEU A 3 -9.81 -19.32 -89.22
CA LEU A 3 -10.36 -19.20 -87.86
C LEU A 3 -9.57 -18.11 -87.09
N THR A 4 -10.26 -17.11 -86.52
CA THR A 4 -9.68 -16.17 -85.56
C THR A 4 -10.14 -16.57 -84.16
N SER A 5 -9.20 -17.04 -83.34
CA SER A 5 -9.46 -17.53 -81.98
C SER A 5 -9.16 -16.46 -80.93
N ASP A 6 -10.10 -16.37 -80.01
CA ASP A 6 -9.98 -16.19 -78.56
C ASP A 6 -9.74 -14.79 -77.96
N ALA A 7 -10.72 -14.42 -77.13
CA ALA A 7 -10.80 -13.22 -76.33
C ALA A 7 -10.21 -13.51 -74.95
N ARG A 8 -9.07 -12.87 -74.64
CA ARG A 8 -8.42 -12.97 -73.33
C ARG A 8 -8.91 -11.87 -72.38
N GLY A 9 -9.64 -12.31 -71.35
CA GLY A 9 -9.23 -12.18 -69.95
C GLY A 9 -9.15 -10.77 -69.35
N THR A 10 -10.14 -10.45 -68.53
CA THR A 10 -10.24 -9.30 -67.64
C THR A 10 -9.21 -9.32 -66.48
N ARG A 11 -8.57 -8.16 -66.29
CA ARG A 11 -8.22 -7.48 -65.03
C ARG A 11 -7.72 -8.34 -63.83
N ARG A 12 -6.43 -8.24 -63.53
CA ARG A 12 -5.90 -8.34 -62.16
C ARG A 12 -4.96 -7.18 -61.89
N ASP A 13 -5.45 -6.24 -61.07
CA ASP A 13 -4.68 -5.17 -60.46
C ASP A 13 -3.70 -5.78 -59.45
N ALA A 14 -2.41 -5.79 -59.78
CA ALA A 14 -1.32 -6.14 -58.87
C ALA A 14 -0.80 -4.85 -58.22
N ALA A 15 -1.40 -4.47 -57.08
CA ALA A 15 -0.87 -3.42 -56.23
C ALA A 15 0.35 -3.95 -55.46
N THR A 16 1.51 -3.40 -55.78
CA THR A 16 2.77 -3.55 -55.08
C THR A 16 2.63 -3.06 -53.63
N ALA A 17 2.60 -4.00 -52.68
CA ALA A 17 2.68 -3.71 -51.26
C ALA A 17 4.08 -3.18 -50.93
N ALA A 18 4.19 -1.85 -50.80
CA ALA A 18 5.38 -1.20 -50.30
C ALA A 18 5.60 -1.58 -48.82
N THR A 19 6.58 -2.44 -48.56
CA THR A 19 7.11 -2.71 -47.22
C THR A 19 7.75 -1.44 -46.67
N ARG A 20 7.00 -0.64 -45.90
CA ARG A 20 7.59 0.41 -45.06
C ARG A 20 8.41 -0.26 -43.95
N PRO A 21 9.69 0.11 -43.76
CA PRO A 21 10.44 -0.37 -42.61
C PRO A 21 9.77 0.18 -41.35
N LEU A 22 9.28 -0.71 -40.49
CA LEU A 22 8.82 -0.36 -39.16
C LEU A 22 10.03 0.14 -38.38
N THR A 23 10.16 1.46 -38.32
CA THR A 23 11.15 2.18 -37.54
C THR A 23 11.17 1.62 -36.11
N ALA A 24 12.37 1.39 -35.58
CA ALA A 24 12.64 0.98 -34.19
C ALA A 24 11.99 1.89 -33.11
N ALA A 25 11.38 3.01 -33.51
CA ALA A 25 10.59 3.90 -32.68
C ALA A 25 9.28 3.29 -32.14
N SER A 26 8.72 2.23 -32.75
CA SER A 26 7.52 1.56 -32.22
C SER A 26 7.79 0.69 -30.99
N ARG A 27 9.06 0.59 -30.55
CA ARG A 27 9.49 -0.19 -29.39
C ARG A 27 9.73 0.66 -28.13
N ARG A 28 9.41 1.96 -28.16
CA ARG A 28 9.03 2.64 -26.93
C ARG A 28 7.69 2.06 -26.53
N ALA A 29 7.71 0.99 -25.74
CA ALA A 29 6.54 0.55 -25.01
C ALA A 29 5.92 1.81 -24.42
N SER A 30 4.69 2.13 -24.83
CA SER A 30 3.95 3.23 -24.25
C SER A 30 3.82 2.91 -22.77
N ILE A 31 4.66 3.51 -21.93
CA ILE A 31 4.43 3.59 -20.51
C ILE A 31 2.98 3.99 -20.38
N ASP A 32 2.21 3.13 -19.73
CA ASP A 32 0.76 3.26 -19.69
C ASP A 32 0.41 4.61 -19.04
N ASP A 33 -0.14 5.55 -19.81
CA ASP A 33 -0.49 6.89 -19.33
C ASP A 33 -1.55 6.84 -18.21
N ARG A 34 -2.22 5.69 -18.03
CA ARG A 34 -3.16 5.47 -16.94
C ARG A 34 -2.47 5.57 -15.58
N PRO A 35 -3.20 5.94 -14.51
CA PRO A 35 -2.68 5.88 -13.14
C PRO A 35 -2.11 4.49 -12.80
N VAL A 36 -1.05 4.44 -12.00
CA VAL A 36 -0.28 3.20 -11.71
C VAL A 36 -1.15 2.13 -11.03
N GLU A 37 -2.23 2.55 -10.38
CA GLU A 37 -3.24 1.70 -9.75
C GLU A 37 -3.94 0.77 -10.75
N PHE A 38 -3.91 1.11 -12.06
CA PHE A 38 -4.53 0.33 -13.13
C PHE A 38 -3.53 -0.49 -13.95
N TRP A 39 -2.23 -0.43 -13.63
CA TRP A 39 -1.21 -1.13 -14.38
C TRP A 39 -1.27 -2.64 -14.14
N SER A 40 -0.95 -3.41 -15.17
CA SER A 40 -0.76 -4.86 -15.04
C SER A 40 0.60 -5.15 -14.39
N THR A 41 0.77 -6.35 -13.80
CA THR A 41 2.08 -6.76 -13.25
C THR A 41 3.16 -6.75 -14.33
N ALA A 42 2.81 -7.07 -15.58
CA ALA A 42 3.72 -6.99 -16.72
C ALA A 42 4.14 -5.55 -17.04
N ALA A 43 3.22 -4.58 -16.98
CA ALA A 43 3.53 -3.17 -17.16
C ALA A 43 4.43 -2.63 -16.04
N ILE A 44 4.22 -3.07 -14.81
CA ILE A 44 5.13 -2.74 -13.69
C ILE A 44 6.52 -3.33 -13.94
N ARG A 45 6.63 -4.58 -14.41
CA ARG A 45 7.92 -5.18 -14.76
C ARG A 45 8.66 -4.37 -15.82
N ASP A 46 7.98 -4.04 -16.92
CA ASP A 46 8.55 -3.25 -18.03
C ASP A 46 9.00 -1.85 -17.56
N ALA A 47 8.22 -1.24 -16.67
CA ALA A 47 8.56 0.03 -16.03
C ALA A 47 9.78 -0.05 -15.09
N LEU A 48 10.04 -1.19 -14.46
CA LEU A 48 11.24 -1.40 -13.63
C LEU A 48 12.48 -1.75 -14.45
N GLU A 49 12.29 -2.32 -15.64
CA GLU A 49 13.35 -2.54 -16.64
C GLU A 49 13.75 -1.24 -17.34
N THR A 50 12.82 -0.30 -17.44
CA THR A 50 13.04 1.02 -18.04
C THR A 50 13.62 2.00 -17.00
N ASP A 51 14.74 2.66 -17.35
CA ASP A 51 15.44 3.64 -16.51
C ASP A 51 14.71 5.02 -16.48
N ASP A 52 13.42 5.03 -16.13
CA ASP A 52 12.61 6.25 -16.08
C ASP A 52 12.25 6.66 -14.64
N LEU A 53 12.95 7.67 -14.15
CA LEU A 53 12.77 8.24 -12.81
C LEU A 53 11.34 8.75 -12.55
N THR A 54 10.66 9.29 -13.56
CA THR A 54 9.30 9.84 -13.40
C THR A 54 8.29 8.73 -13.14
N VAL A 55 8.45 7.59 -13.83
CA VAL A 55 7.65 6.40 -13.62
C VAL A 55 7.89 5.81 -12.24
N TRP A 56 9.16 5.74 -11.81
CA TRP A 56 9.50 5.24 -10.48
C TRP A 56 8.90 6.11 -9.38
N GLN A 57 8.92 7.43 -9.54
CA GLN A 57 8.26 8.35 -8.59
C GLN A 57 6.75 8.10 -8.48
N ARG A 58 6.07 7.78 -9.60
CA ARG A 58 4.65 7.42 -9.58
C ARG A 58 4.40 6.11 -8.82
N ILE A 59 5.22 5.10 -9.04
CA ILE A 59 5.15 3.81 -8.32
C ILE A 59 5.37 4.03 -6.82
N VAL A 60 6.43 4.76 -6.45
CA VAL A 60 6.73 5.08 -5.04
C VAL A 60 5.58 5.87 -4.39
N THR A 61 4.99 6.81 -5.11
CA THR A 61 3.84 7.59 -4.60
C THR A 61 2.62 6.70 -4.36
N ALA A 62 2.33 5.77 -5.26
CA ALA A 62 1.26 4.79 -5.09
C ALA A 62 1.53 3.87 -3.88
N ILE A 63 2.77 3.39 -3.71
CA ILE A 63 3.18 2.56 -2.56
C ILE A 63 3.03 3.34 -1.24
N LYS A 64 3.45 4.61 -1.20
CA LYS A 64 3.32 5.46 -0.01
C LYS A 64 1.87 5.72 0.38
N ARG A 65 0.96 5.73 -0.60
CA ARG A 65 -0.47 5.90 -0.37
C ARG A 65 -1.13 4.63 0.17
N ASP A 66 -0.73 3.46 -0.32
CA ASP A 66 -1.27 2.17 0.10
C ASP A 66 -0.16 1.08 0.10
N PRO A 67 0.54 0.89 1.25
CA PRO A 67 1.69 -0.02 1.36
C PRO A 67 1.34 -1.51 1.28
N TYR A 68 0.05 -1.83 1.44
CA TYR A 68 -0.49 -3.20 1.33
C TYR A 68 -1.40 -3.37 0.11
N GLY A 69 -1.58 -2.30 -0.66
CA GLY A 69 -2.42 -2.24 -1.84
C GLY A 69 -1.90 -3.00 -3.04
N ARG A 70 -2.71 -2.97 -4.10
CA ARG A 70 -2.47 -3.70 -5.34
C ARG A 70 -1.08 -3.42 -5.93
N THR A 71 -0.71 -2.15 -6.09
CA THR A 71 0.57 -1.75 -6.68
C THR A 71 1.75 -2.26 -5.85
N ALA A 72 1.69 -2.17 -4.52
CA ALA A 72 2.72 -2.71 -3.65
C ALA A 72 2.89 -4.23 -3.83
N ARG A 73 1.78 -4.99 -3.90
CA ARG A 73 1.80 -6.45 -4.14
C ARG A 73 2.37 -6.82 -5.51
N GLN A 74 2.02 -6.07 -6.54
CA GLN A 74 2.56 -6.30 -7.89
C GLN A 74 4.06 -6.02 -7.94
N VAL A 75 4.54 -4.97 -7.26
CA VAL A 75 5.97 -4.67 -7.16
C VAL A 75 6.69 -5.79 -6.40
N GLU A 76 6.16 -6.26 -5.27
CA GLU A 76 6.72 -7.43 -4.56
C GLU A 76 6.86 -8.65 -5.47
N GLU A 77 5.80 -8.98 -6.22
CA GLU A 77 5.81 -10.11 -7.15
C GLU A 77 6.89 -9.97 -8.24
N VAL A 78 7.09 -8.75 -8.76
CA VAL A 78 8.13 -8.47 -9.75
C VAL A 78 9.52 -8.58 -9.13
N LEU A 79 9.72 -8.05 -7.92
CA LEU A 79 10.99 -8.10 -7.21
C LEU A 79 11.39 -9.53 -6.81
N GLU A 80 10.43 -10.40 -6.51
CA GLU A 80 10.67 -11.81 -6.18
C GLU A 80 11.09 -12.64 -7.40
N LYS A 81 10.47 -12.39 -8.58
CA LYS A 81 10.60 -13.25 -9.76
C LYS A 81 11.67 -12.80 -10.77
N ALA A 82 12.24 -11.61 -10.60
CA ALA A 82 13.15 -11.02 -11.58
C ALA A 82 14.61 -10.95 -11.11
N LYS A 83 15.53 -10.87 -12.09
CA LYS A 83 16.94 -10.55 -11.80
C LYS A 83 17.02 -9.14 -11.20
N PRO A 84 18.06 -8.81 -10.40
CA PRO A 84 18.17 -7.48 -9.80
C PRO A 84 18.20 -6.39 -10.88
N TYR A 85 17.14 -5.58 -10.94
CA TYR A 85 17.14 -4.33 -11.70
C TYR A 85 17.85 -3.25 -10.86
N GLY A 86 18.42 -2.24 -11.50
CA GLY A 86 19.21 -1.20 -10.80
C GLY A 86 18.46 -0.55 -9.63
N VAL A 87 17.12 -0.46 -9.73
CA VAL A 87 16.24 0.12 -8.70
C VAL A 87 15.53 -0.89 -7.80
N SER A 88 15.66 -2.20 -8.05
CA SER A 88 14.95 -3.23 -7.28
C SER A 88 15.21 -3.12 -5.78
N LYS A 89 16.48 -2.89 -5.40
CA LYS A 89 16.87 -2.73 -3.99
C LYS A 89 16.26 -1.47 -3.36
N ALA A 90 16.21 -0.37 -4.10
CA ALA A 90 15.63 0.88 -3.61
C ALA A 90 14.12 0.75 -3.41
N LEU A 91 13.41 0.09 -4.32
CA LEU A 91 11.97 -0.14 -4.20
C LEU A 91 11.62 -1.12 -3.07
N ALA A 92 12.43 -2.17 -2.88
CA ALA A 92 12.30 -3.05 -1.72
C ALA A 92 12.45 -2.27 -0.41
N GLU A 93 13.45 -1.39 -0.31
CA GLU A 93 13.67 -0.53 0.85
C GLU A 93 12.50 0.44 1.08
N VAL A 94 11.95 1.02 0.00
CA VAL A 94 10.77 1.89 0.10
C VAL A 94 9.57 1.11 0.66
N LEU A 95 9.32 -0.13 0.20
CA LEU A 95 8.22 -0.96 0.72
C LEU A 95 8.38 -1.23 2.21
N VAL A 96 9.57 -1.65 2.65
CA VAL A 96 9.87 -1.93 4.05
C VAL A 96 9.66 -0.68 4.90
N ARG A 97 10.32 0.43 4.56
CA ARG A 97 10.25 1.67 5.35
C ARG A 97 8.84 2.24 5.41
N THR A 98 8.10 2.20 4.31
CA THR A 98 6.73 2.74 4.29
C THR A 98 5.83 1.93 5.22
N ARG A 99 5.99 0.61 5.28
CA ARG A 99 5.22 -0.25 6.20
C ARG A 99 5.63 -0.06 7.65
N GLU A 100 6.92 0.08 7.94
CA GLU A 100 7.41 0.39 9.28
C GLU A 100 6.85 1.73 9.78
N GLN A 101 6.83 2.75 8.91
CA GLN A 101 6.24 4.06 9.21
C GLN A 101 4.74 3.95 9.48
N MET A 102 4.01 3.19 8.65
CA MET A 102 2.58 2.93 8.85
C MET A 102 2.32 2.21 10.18
N ALA A 103 3.05 1.14 10.46
CA ALA A 103 2.93 0.39 11.71
C ALA A 103 3.30 1.23 12.94
N ALA A 104 4.27 2.15 12.82
CA ALA A 104 4.59 3.10 13.89
C ALA A 104 3.46 4.13 14.11
N ALA A 105 2.84 4.64 13.04
CA ALA A 105 1.69 5.54 13.13
C ALA A 105 0.48 4.85 13.78
N GLU A 106 0.20 3.58 13.42
CA GLU A 106 -0.85 2.77 14.03
C GLU A 106 -0.60 2.54 15.52
N ARG A 107 0.64 2.17 15.92
CA ARG A 107 0.99 2.03 17.34
C ARG A 107 0.82 3.34 18.10
N ALA A 108 1.21 4.46 17.51
CA ALA A 108 1.00 5.77 18.12
C ALA A 108 -0.50 6.05 18.32
N GLU A 109 -1.35 5.78 17.33
CA GLU A 109 -2.82 5.94 17.47
C GLU A 109 -3.39 5.07 18.60
N VAL A 110 -2.93 3.82 18.71
CA VAL A 110 -3.30 2.94 19.82
C VAL A 110 -2.87 3.54 21.16
N GLY A 111 -1.66 4.09 21.27
CA GLY A 111 -1.18 4.79 22.48
C GLY A 111 -2.07 5.97 22.87
N HIS A 112 -2.50 6.79 21.90
CA HIS A 112 -3.48 7.86 22.13
C HIS A 112 -4.82 7.31 22.67
N HIS A 113 -5.29 6.18 22.15
CA HIS A 113 -6.51 5.54 22.64
C HIS A 113 -6.35 5.04 24.08
N VAL A 114 -5.22 4.43 24.43
CA VAL A 114 -4.91 4.00 25.80
C VAL A 114 -4.91 5.20 26.75
N GLN A 115 -4.29 6.31 26.35
CA GLN A 115 -4.28 7.55 27.13
C GLN A 115 -5.70 8.11 27.35
N LEU A 116 -6.56 8.06 26.33
CA LEU A 116 -7.96 8.47 26.45
C LEU A 116 -8.73 7.62 27.48
N LEU A 117 -8.53 6.30 27.47
CA LEU A 117 -9.13 5.39 28.44
C LEU A 117 -8.66 5.67 29.87
N LEU A 118 -7.37 5.95 30.06
CA LEU A 118 -6.81 6.36 31.34
C LEU A 118 -7.47 7.65 31.84
N ASN A 119 -7.46 8.70 31.02
CA ASN A 119 -8.04 10.01 31.36
C ASN A 119 -9.53 9.90 31.68
N ARG A 120 -10.28 9.13 30.89
CA ARG A 120 -11.71 8.89 31.13
C ARG A 120 -11.97 8.17 32.45
N SER A 121 -11.10 7.25 32.84
CA SER A 121 -11.23 6.52 34.11
C SER A 121 -11.03 7.42 35.33
N GLY A 122 -10.20 8.46 35.20
CA GLY A 122 -9.79 9.31 36.32
C GLY A 122 -8.84 8.64 37.32
N LEU A 123 -8.30 7.46 36.99
CA LEU A 123 -7.26 6.79 37.76
C LEU A 123 -5.88 7.37 37.43
N GLY A 124 -4.93 7.23 38.36
CA GLY A 124 -3.51 7.44 38.06
C GLY A 124 -2.93 6.29 37.23
N ALA A 125 -1.89 6.56 36.43
CA ALA A 125 -1.27 5.56 35.56
C ALA A 125 -0.82 4.27 36.31
N PRO A 126 -0.16 4.33 37.49
CA PRO A 126 0.23 3.12 38.21
C PRO A 126 -0.96 2.28 38.69
N GLU A 127 -2.04 2.93 39.13
CA GLU A 127 -3.26 2.23 39.56
C GLU A 127 -3.97 1.58 38.37
N PHE A 128 -4.02 2.28 37.24
CA PHE A 128 -4.62 1.77 36.01
C PHE A 128 -3.86 0.53 35.51
N ALA A 129 -2.52 0.59 35.43
CA ALA A 129 -1.66 -0.52 35.05
C ALA A 129 -1.88 -1.75 35.94
N SER A 130 -1.86 -1.55 37.28
CA SER A 130 -2.11 -2.62 38.24
C SER A 130 -3.49 -3.26 38.06
N ARG A 131 -4.54 -2.46 37.83
CA ARG A 131 -5.92 -2.92 37.65
C ARG A 131 -6.15 -3.70 36.36
N ILE A 132 -5.38 -3.42 35.31
CA ILE A 132 -5.42 -4.20 34.06
C ILE A 132 -4.42 -5.37 34.08
N GLY A 133 -3.58 -5.49 35.11
CA GLY A 133 -2.69 -6.63 35.33
C GLY A 133 -1.36 -6.56 34.56
N VAL A 134 -0.83 -5.35 34.35
CA VAL A 134 0.48 -5.14 33.69
C VAL A 134 1.40 -4.29 34.57
N GLY A 135 2.70 -4.33 34.29
CA GLY A 135 3.68 -3.46 34.95
C GLY A 135 3.53 -1.99 34.53
N VAL A 136 4.06 -1.06 35.33
CA VAL A 136 4.00 0.38 35.00
C VAL A 136 4.83 0.70 33.76
N ASP A 137 6.02 0.10 33.61
CA ASP A 137 6.88 0.31 32.44
C ASP A 137 6.25 -0.26 31.16
N GLU A 138 5.63 -1.44 31.26
CA GLU A 138 4.87 -2.04 30.15
C GLU A 138 3.64 -1.19 29.79
N PHE A 139 2.96 -0.61 30.78
CA PHE A 139 1.86 0.31 30.51
C PHE A 139 2.35 1.59 29.83
N GLN A 140 3.52 2.09 30.23
CA GLN A 140 4.11 3.29 29.64
C GLN A 140 4.51 3.04 28.19
N SER A 141 5.07 1.88 27.85
CA SER A 141 5.42 1.54 26.46
C SER A 141 4.19 1.44 25.54
N TYR A 142 3.01 1.10 26.08
CA TYR A 142 1.74 1.21 25.35
C TYR A 142 1.34 2.67 25.08
N ILE A 143 1.48 3.56 26.08
CA ILE A 143 1.15 4.98 25.94
C ILE A 143 2.08 5.65 24.93
N ASP A 144 3.37 5.35 24.99
CA ASP A 144 4.39 5.92 24.11
C ASP A 144 4.34 5.33 22.69
N GLY A 145 3.48 4.32 22.45
CA GLY A 145 3.33 3.67 21.14
C GLY A 145 4.55 2.83 20.74
N GLU A 146 5.40 2.44 21.69
CA GLU A 146 6.51 1.54 21.44
C GLU A 146 6.02 0.14 21.09
N VAL A 147 4.97 -0.32 21.79
CA VAL A 147 4.32 -1.60 21.53
C VAL A 147 2.81 -1.43 21.54
N SER A 148 2.09 -2.26 20.78
CA SER A 148 0.62 -2.28 20.85
C SER A 148 0.17 -3.30 21.90
N PRO A 149 -0.74 -2.94 22.81
CA PRO A 149 -1.41 -3.89 23.67
C PRO A 149 -2.22 -4.89 22.85
N SER A 150 -2.37 -6.11 23.37
CA SER A 150 -3.24 -7.12 22.75
C SER A 150 -4.71 -6.66 22.74
N ALA A 151 -5.49 -7.16 21.78
CA ALA A 151 -6.92 -6.83 21.68
C ALA A 151 -7.71 -7.16 22.96
N SER A 152 -7.38 -8.27 23.62
CA SER A 152 -8.01 -8.66 24.89
C SER A 152 -7.68 -7.69 26.03
N LEU A 153 -6.45 -7.14 26.04
CA LEU A 153 -6.04 -6.11 26.99
C LEU A 153 -6.75 -4.78 26.73
N MET A 154 -6.90 -4.37 25.46
CA MET A 154 -7.68 -3.17 25.08
C MET A 154 -9.14 -3.26 25.56
N ILE A 155 -9.78 -4.43 25.41
CA ILE A 155 -11.14 -4.65 25.93
C ILE A 155 -11.17 -4.50 27.47
N ARG A 156 -10.16 -5.02 28.17
CA ARG A 156 -10.05 -4.90 29.64
C ARG A 156 -9.89 -3.44 30.07
N MET A 157 -9.01 -2.69 29.42
CA MET A 157 -8.82 -1.25 29.65
C MET A 157 -10.12 -0.48 29.43
N GLY A 158 -10.84 -0.77 28.35
CA GLY A 158 -12.14 -0.16 28.04
C GLY A 158 -13.18 -0.39 29.12
N ARG A 159 -13.35 -1.64 29.57
CA ARG A 159 -14.27 -2.00 30.67
C ARG A 159 -13.90 -1.34 31.99
N LEU A 160 -12.61 -1.30 32.31
CA LEU A 160 -12.11 -0.63 33.52
C LEU A 160 -12.43 0.86 33.48
N SER A 161 -12.10 1.52 32.37
CA SER A 161 -12.34 2.95 32.17
C SER A 161 -13.83 3.31 32.33
N GLU A 162 -14.71 2.55 31.66
CA GLU A 162 -16.14 2.78 31.73
C GLU A 162 -16.68 2.60 33.16
N ARG A 163 -16.27 1.55 33.85
CA ARG A 163 -16.68 1.29 35.24
C ARG A 163 -16.34 2.46 36.16
N PHE A 164 -15.11 2.99 36.08
CA PHE A 164 -14.69 4.11 36.93
C PHE A 164 -15.35 5.44 36.52
N ALA A 165 -15.56 5.66 35.22
CA ALA A 165 -16.32 6.80 34.75
C ALA A 165 -17.76 6.79 35.32
N LYS A 166 -18.44 5.64 35.35
CA LYS A 166 -19.78 5.48 35.94
C LYS A 166 -19.78 5.76 37.44
N ILE A 167 -18.83 5.22 38.20
CA ILE A 167 -18.71 5.44 39.65
C ILE A 167 -18.50 6.93 39.95
N ARG A 168 -17.65 7.61 39.17
CA ARG A 168 -17.41 9.05 39.32
C ARG A 168 -18.67 9.87 39.03
N ALA A 169 -19.39 9.54 37.95
CA ALA A 169 -20.64 10.22 37.60
C ALA A 169 -21.72 10.04 38.67
N GLN A 170 -21.86 8.84 39.23
CA GLN A 170 -22.81 8.57 40.33
C GLN A 170 -22.48 9.39 41.58
N ARG A 171 -21.20 9.56 41.92
CA ARG A 171 -20.76 10.40 43.03
C ARG A 171 -21.04 11.88 42.79
N ALA A 172 -20.85 12.36 41.56
CA ALA A 172 -21.18 13.74 41.20
C ALA A 172 -22.69 14.03 41.28
N ASN A 173 -23.52 13.04 40.94
CA ASN A 173 -24.98 13.16 40.98
C ASN A 173 -25.60 12.99 42.37
N ASN A 174 -24.82 12.54 43.37
CA ASN A 174 -25.25 12.43 44.76
C ASN A 174 -24.29 13.19 45.69
N PRO A 175 -24.23 14.54 45.58
CA PRO A 175 -23.44 15.35 46.50
C PRO A 175 -24.04 15.18 47.89
N ARG A 176 -23.25 14.67 48.83
CA ARG A 176 -23.62 14.60 50.25
C ARG A 176 -23.77 15.99 50.84
#